data_AF-A0AA35RKH7-F1
#
_entry.id   AF-A0AA35RKH7-F1
#
_cell.length_a   1.000
_cell.length_b   1.000
_cell.length_c   1.000
_cell.angle_alpha   90.00
_cell.angle_beta   90.00
_cell.angle_gamma   90.00
#
_symmetry.space_group_name_H-M   'P 1'
#
loop_
_entity.id
_entity.type
_entity.pdbx_description
1 polymer ?
#
loop_
_entity_poly.entity_id
_entity_poly.type
_entity_poly.pdbx_seq_one_letter_code
_entity_poly.pdbx_strand_id
1 'polypeptide(L)'
;MTVFSPIIVRSDYTQTTTDLRLPPSSEHWFGTDAFGRDVFDRVIAGSRVSLYVGFAVTFISVVLGLVIALFAGYFRLLDHILMRFVDGLLAFPTILLALALIALLGGSVNNVIIALSVTGTASKVRLVRGQVLSLREEQFVEAARAIGAPVWRILFLHIAPNTIGIVLRAGDIYAGHGDSC
;
A
#
# COMPACT_ATOMS: atom_id res chain seq x y z
N MET A 1 6.14 -3.11 -17.58
CA MET A 1 6.11 -2.04 -18.60
C MET A 1 6.97 -0.80 -18.26
N THR A 2 7.63 -0.75 -17.10
CA THR A 2 8.46 0.40 -16.64
C THR A 2 9.89 0.44 -17.19
N VAL A 3 10.37 -0.62 -17.84
CA VAL A 3 11.75 -0.72 -18.34
C VAL A 3 11.93 -0.11 -19.74
N PHE A 4 10.85 0.00 -20.52
CA PHE A 4 10.89 0.48 -21.92
C PHE A 4 10.45 1.95 -22.11
N SER A 5 10.23 2.69 -21.03
CA SER A 5 9.75 4.08 -21.07
C SER A 5 10.59 5.05 -21.92
N PRO A 6 11.93 4.99 -21.99
CA PRO A 6 12.67 5.95 -22.83
C PRO A 6 12.66 5.59 -24.32
N ILE A 7 12.17 4.41 -24.69
CA ILE A 7 12.07 3.96 -26.10
C ILE A 7 10.71 4.28 -26.72
N ILE A 8 9.67 4.48 -25.90
CA ILE A 8 8.29 4.62 -26.37
C ILE A 8 7.83 6.09 -26.38
N VAL A 9 8.41 6.94 -25.52
CA VAL A 9 8.10 8.37 -25.49
C VAL A 9 8.67 9.04 -26.74
N ARG A 10 7.80 9.51 -27.64
CA ARG A 10 8.17 10.06 -28.95
C ARG A 10 8.50 11.55 -28.89
N SER A 11 7.94 12.28 -27.92
CA SER A 11 8.06 13.73 -27.85
C SER A 11 8.33 14.22 -26.43
N ASP A 12 8.92 15.41 -26.36
CA ASP A 12 9.17 16.14 -25.13
C ASP A 12 7.80 16.57 -24.56
N TYR A 13 7.26 15.81 -23.60
CA TYR A 13 5.88 15.91 -23.05
C TYR A 13 5.52 17.26 -22.40
N THR A 14 6.48 18.19 -22.37
CA THR A 14 6.31 19.58 -21.91
C THR A 14 6.06 20.57 -23.04
N GLN A 15 6.36 20.19 -24.29
CA GLN A 15 6.21 21.07 -25.45
C GLN A 15 4.75 21.18 -25.86
N THR A 16 4.27 22.42 -25.90
CA THR A 16 2.92 22.79 -26.31
C THR A 16 2.93 22.96 -27.82
N THR A 17 2.40 22.00 -28.56
CA THR A 17 2.17 22.12 -30.01
C THR A 17 0.94 23.01 -30.28
N THR A 18 0.88 23.62 -31.46
CA THR A 18 -0.26 24.47 -31.88
C THR A 18 -1.54 23.67 -32.15
N ASP A 19 -1.41 22.33 -32.19
CA ASP A 19 -2.47 21.39 -32.52
C ASP A 19 -3.25 20.94 -31.29
N LEU A 20 -4.31 21.69 -31.01
CA LEU A 20 -5.16 21.54 -29.83
C LEU A 20 -6.28 20.53 -30.07
N ARG A 21 -6.48 19.58 -29.14
CA ARG A 21 -7.64 18.67 -29.09
C ARG A 21 -7.81 17.84 -30.36
N LEU A 22 -6.71 17.38 -30.95
CA LEU A 22 -6.77 16.49 -32.10
C LEU A 22 -7.31 15.11 -31.70
N PRO A 23 -8.12 14.46 -32.55
CA PRO A 23 -8.52 13.07 -32.37
C PRO A 23 -7.31 12.12 -32.51
N PRO A 24 -7.43 10.85 -32.05
CA PRO A 24 -6.38 9.85 -32.20
C PRO A 24 -5.89 9.70 -33.66
N SER A 25 -4.58 9.75 -33.87
CA SER A 25 -3.93 9.64 -35.17
C SER A 25 -2.62 8.83 -35.10
N SER A 26 -2.02 8.52 -36.25
CA SER A 26 -0.72 7.83 -36.31
C SER A 26 0.44 8.64 -35.70
N GLU A 27 0.28 9.97 -35.67
CA GLU A 27 1.21 10.90 -35.02
C GLU A 27 0.89 11.07 -33.53
N HIS A 28 -0.40 11.15 -33.16
CA HIS A 28 -0.87 11.25 -31.77
C HIS A 28 -1.77 10.07 -31.41
N TRP A 29 -1.20 8.99 -30.87
CA TRP A 29 -1.92 7.73 -30.67
C TRP A 29 -3.18 7.88 -29.81
N PHE A 30 -3.16 8.77 -28.82
CA PHE A 30 -4.31 9.09 -27.96
C PHE A 30 -4.86 10.51 -28.18
N GLY A 31 -4.42 11.20 -29.24
CA GLY A 31 -4.75 12.60 -29.49
C GLY A 31 -3.98 13.58 -28.59
N THR A 32 -4.34 14.87 -28.68
CA THR A 32 -3.71 15.95 -27.90
C THR A 32 -4.65 16.53 -26.85
N ASP A 33 -4.08 16.99 -25.73
CA ASP A 33 -4.85 17.64 -24.67
C ASP A 33 -5.26 19.09 -25.02
N ALA A 34 -5.94 19.77 -24.08
CA ALA A 34 -6.37 21.16 -24.26
C ALA A 34 -5.22 22.17 -24.38
N PHE A 35 -3.97 21.73 -24.20
CA PHE A 35 -2.74 22.49 -24.34
C PHE A 35 -1.85 21.91 -25.47
N GLY A 36 -2.40 21.04 -26.33
CA GLY A 36 -1.70 20.53 -27.51
C GLY A 36 -0.61 19.52 -27.17
N ARG A 37 -0.61 18.95 -25.96
CA ARG A 37 0.36 17.94 -25.52
C ARG A 37 -0.13 16.55 -25.85
N ASP A 38 0.77 15.64 -26.21
CA ASP A 38 0.40 14.25 -26.50
C ASP A 38 -0.09 13.53 -25.24
N VAL A 39 -1.32 13.01 -25.29
CA VAL A 39 -1.95 12.30 -24.17
C VAL A 39 -1.25 10.96 -23.91
N PHE A 40 -0.72 10.30 -24.94
CA PHE A 40 -0.02 9.02 -24.80
C PHE A 40 1.25 9.17 -23.96
N ASP A 41 2.07 10.18 -24.26
CA ASP A 41 3.30 10.45 -23.52
C ASP A 41 2.99 10.84 -22.07
N ARG A 42 1.91 11.59 -21.81
CA ARG A 42 1.45 11.92 -20.45
C ARG A 42 0.99 10.69 -19.66
N VAL A 43 0.28 9.77 -20.30
CA VAL A 43 -0.16 8.51 -19.65
C VAL A 43 1.05 7.66 -19.28
N ILE A 44 2.04 7.54 -20.16
CA ILE A 44 3.27 6.79 -19.88
C ILE A 44 4.04 7.46 -18.74
N ALA A 45 4.26 8.78 -18.80
CA ALA A 45 4.95 9.53 -17.75
C ALA A 45 4.22 9.42 -16.40
N GLY A 46 2.89 9.55 -16.39
CA GLY A 46 2.06 9.40 -15.21
C GLY A 46 2.08 7.99 -14.63
N SER A 47 2.05 6.97 -15.49
CA SER A 47 2.05 5.56 -15.08
C SER A 47 3.27 5.20 -14.23
N ARG A 48 4.45 5.74 -14.56
CA ARG A 48 5.68 5.53 -13.79
C ARG A 48 5.55 6.08 -12.37
N VAL A 49 5.00 7.28 -12.22
CA VAL A 49 4.79 7.91 -10.91
C VAL A 49 3.73 7.14 -10.11
N SER A 50 2.60 6.76 -10.74
CA SER A 50 1.54 5.99 -10.07
C SER A 50 2.03 4.61 -9.60
N LEU A 51 2.81 3.90 -10.41
CA LEU A 51 3.40 2.61 -10.03
C LEU A 51 4.39 2.76 -8.88
N TYR A 52 5.26 3.78 -8.94
CA TYR A 52 6.21 4.06 -7.87
C TYR A 52 5.50 4.38 -6.54
N VAL A 53 4.52 5.30 -6.57
CA VAL A 53 3.76 5.70 -5.38
C VAL A 53 2.97 4.51 -4.83
N GLY A 54 2.23 3.79 -5.66
CA GLY A 54 1.43 2.64 -5.24
C GLY A 54 2.28 1.53 -4.62
N PHE A 55 3.42 1.22 -5.23
CA PHE A 55 4.36 0.24 -4.69
C PHE A 55 4.97 0.69 -3.37
N ALA A 56 5.49 1.92 -3.29
CA ALA A 56 6.11 2.46 -2.08
C ALA A 56 5.12 2.50 -0.91
N VAL A 57 3.90 3.02 -1.14
CA VAL A 57 2.86 3.09 -0.11
C VAL A 57 2.48 1.71 0.39
N THR A 58 2.24 0.75 -0.52
CA THR A 58 1.85 -0.60 -0.15
C THR A 58 2.94 -1.29 0.65
N PHE A 59 4.18 -1.22 0.17
CA PHE A 59 5.34 -1.83 0.82
C PHE A 59 5.53 -1.27 2.23
N ILE A 60 5.58 0.06 2.38
CA ILE A 60 5.77 0.73 3.67
C ILE A 60 4.61 0.39 4.63
N SER A 61 3.36 0.48 4.15
CA SER A 61 2.17 0.21 4.98
C SER A 61 2.12 -1.23 5.48
N VAL A 62 2.50 -2.19 4.64
CA VAL A 62 2.53 -3.62 5.00
C VAL A 62 3.63 -3.88 6.01
N VAL A 63 4.84 -3.37 5.78
CA VAL A 63 5.98 -3.58 6.70
C VAL A 63 5.69 -2.95 8.06
N LEU A 64 5.27 -1.68 8.10
CA LEU A 64 4.93 -1.00 9.35
C LEU A 64 3.74 -1.67 10.03
N GLY A 65 2.71 -2.02 9.27
CA GLY A 65 1.51 -2.68 9.79
C GLY A 65 1.83 -4.03 10.41
N LEU A 66 2.70 -4.82 9.77
CA LEU A 66 3.16 -6.11 10.28
C LEU A 66 3.93 -5.95 11.59
N VAL A 67 4.90 -5.04 11.64
CA VAL A 67 5.70 -4.79 12.85
C VAL A 67 4.81 -4.37 14.00
N ILE A 68 3.95 -3.36 13.79
CA ILE A 68 3.05 -2.86 14.84
C ILE A 68 2.09 -3.95 15.32
N ALA A 69 1.50 -4.73 14.40
CA ALA A 69 0.56 -5.80 14.74
C ALA A 69 1.22 -6.97 15.49
N LEU A 70 2.48 -7.30 15.17
CA LEU A 70 3.25 -8.33 15.88
C LEU A 70 3.49 -7.92 17.34
N PHE A 71 3.91 -6.68 17.58
CA PHE A 71 4.12 -6.16 18.92
C PHE A 71 2.79 -6.02 19.70
N ALA A 72 1.74 -5.51 19.05
CA ALA A 72 0.41 -5.42 19.64
C ALA A 72 -0.16 -6.79 20.00
N GLY A 73 -0.13 -7.78 19.09
CA GLY A 73 -0.69 -9.11 19.35
C GLY A 73 0.05 -9.91 20.43
N TYR A 74 1.35 -9.63 20.65
CA TYR A 74 2.12 -10.29 21.70
C TYR A 74 1.90 -9.66 23.09
N PHE A 75 2.06 -8.34 23.19
CA PHE A 75 2.01 -7.61 24.46
C PHE A 75 0.62 -7.02 24.71
N ARG A 76 -0.19 -7.67 25.56
CA ARG A 76 -1.58 -7.26 25.85
C ARG A 76 -1.74 -5.80 26.30
N LEU A 77 -0.78 -5.25 27.06
CA LEU A 77 -0.84 -3.85 27.49
C LEU A 77 -0.61 -2.89 26.31
N LEU A 78 0.36 -3.21 25.44
CA LEU A 78 0.69 -2.43 24.26
C LEU A 78 -0.42 -2.51 23.21
N ASP A 79 -1.06 -3.68 23.09
CA ASP A 79 -2.24 -3.91 22.26
C ASP A 79 -3.34 -2.88 22.54
N HIS A 80 -3.73 -2.73 23.81
CA HIS A 80 -4.83 -1.86 24.19
C HIS A 80 -4.56 -0.39 23.84
N ILE A 81 -3.32 0.07 24.02
CA ILE A 81 -2.91 1.44 23.70
C ILE A 81 -2.84 1.63 22.18
N LEU A 82 -2.11 0.77 21.46
CA LEU A 82 -1.91 0.86 20.01
C LEU A 82 -3.24 0.75 19.26
N MET A 83 -4.11 -0.18 19.64
CA MET A 83 -5.40 -0.34 18.98
C MET A 83 -6.29 0.87 19.19
N ARG A 84 -6.19 1.57 20.33
CA ARG A 84 -6.96 2.80 20.54
C ARG A 84 -6.52 3.92 19.59
N PHE A 85 -5.22 4.02 19.29
CA PHE A 85 -4.73 4.92 18.25
C PHE A 85 -5.22 4.49 16.86
N VAL A 86 -5.07 3.21 16.50
CA VAL A 86 -5.49 2.68 15.19
C VAL A 86 -6.99 2.87 14.97
N ASP A 87 -7.81 2.55 15.97
CA ASP A 87 -9.27 2.72 15.92
C ASP A 87 -9.64 4.20 15.80
N GLY A 88 -8.89 5.09 16.47
CA GLY A 88 -9.01 6.53 16.30
C GLY A 88 -8.69 7.01 14.88
N LEU A 89 -7.64 6.47 14.24
CA LEU A 89 -7.33 6.76 12.83
C LEU A 89 -8.41 6.23 11.88
N LEU A 90 -8.93 5.03 12.14
CA LEU A 90 -9.95 4.37 11.30
C LEU A 90 -11.35 4.95 11.48
N ALA A 91 -11.61 5.71 12.54
CA ALA A 91 -12.86 6.42 12.74
C ALA A 91 -13.10 7.51 11.68
N PHE A 92 -12.02 8.05 11.11
CA PHE A 92 -12.10 9.01 10.02
C PHE A 92 -12.11 8.29 8.67
N PRO A 93 -12.89 8.78 7.68
CA PRO A 93 -12.77 8.29 6.32
C PRO A 93 -11.32 8.42 5.83
N THR A 94 -10.73 7.31 5.43
CA THR A 94 -9.28 7.21 5.13
C THR A 94 -8.82 8.22 4.09
N ILE A 95 -9.65 8.47 3.07
CA ILE A 95 -9.35 9.45 2.03
C ILE A 95 -9.32 10.88 2.55
N LEU A 96 -10.21 11.24 3.50
CA LEU A 96 -10.22 12.57 4.11
C LEU A 96 -8.99 12.78 4.99
N LEU A 97 -8.61 11.75 5.76
CA LEU A 97 -7.41 11.80 6.60
C LEU A 97 -6.14 11.93 5.74
N ALA A 98 -6.06 11.19 4.63
CA ALA A 98 -4.95 11.28 3.70
C ALA A 98 -4.85 12.69 3.07
N LEU A 99 -5.97 13.25 2.62
CA LEU A 99 -6.02 14.60 2.04
C LEU A 99 -5.62 15.67 3.08
N ALA A 100 -6.08 15.55 4.33
CA ALA A 100 -5.72 16.46 5.40
C ALA A 100 -4.21 16.45 5.68
N LEU A 101 -3.59 15.27 5.71
CA LEU A 101 -2.14 15.13 5.87
C LEU A 101 -1.38 15.70 4.67
N ILE A 102 -1.84 15.45 3.44
CA ILE A 102 -1.21 16.02 2.24
C ILE A 102 -1.28 17.55 2.26
N ALA A 103 -2.42 18.13 2.66
CA ALA A 103 -2.59 19.56 2.78
C ALA A 103 -1.65 20.17 3.84
N LEU A 104 -1.41 19.46 4.95
CA LEU A 104 -0.51 19.90 6.02
C LEU A 104 0.97 19.79 5.64
N LEU A 105 1.37 18.68 5.01
CA LEU A 105 2.76 18.41 4.65
C LEU A 105 3.19 19.14 3.37
N GLY A 106 2.24 19.51 2.51
CA GLY A 106 2.46 20.18 1.23
C GLY A 106 2.49 19.23 0.03
N GLY A 107 2.35 19.80 -1.18
CA GLY A 107 2.20 19.07 -2.45
C GLY A 107 3.50 18.49 -3.01
N SER A 108 4.07 17.47 -2.36
CA SER A 108 5.19 16.68 -2.90
C SER A 108 4.82 15.20 -3.00
N VAL A 109 5.40 14.50 -3.99
CA VAL A 109 5.20 13.05 -4.17
C VAL A 109 5.59 12.28 -2.91
N ASN A 110 6.66 12.70 -2.22
CA ASN A 110 7.10 12.09 -0.97
C ASN A 110 6.07 12.27 0.15
N ASN A 111 5.46 13.45 0.25
CA ASN A 111 4.42 13.72 1.25
C ASN A 111 3.16 12.91 0.98
N VAL A 112 2.79 12.73 -0.29
CA VAL A 112 1.69 11.84 -0.68
C VAL A 112 1.99 10.41 -0.25
N ILE A 113 3.21 9.91 -0.49
CA ILE A 113 3.61 8.57 -0.04
C ILE A 113 3.51 8.45 1.48
N ILE A 114 4.01 9.43 2.23
CA ILE A 114 3.97 9.40 3.71
C ILE A 114 2.52 9.41 4.21
N ALA A 115 1.70 10.34 3.73
CA ALA A 115 0.31 10.47 4.13
C ALA A 115 -0.51 9.20 3.85
N LEU A 116 -0.37 8.64 2.65
CA LEU A 116 -1.04 7.39 2.28
C LEU A 116 -0.48 6.19 3.06
N SER A 117 0.81 6.18 3.38
CA SER A 117 1.41 5.09 4.15
C SER A 117 0.93 5.08 5.61
N VAL A 118 0.87 6.24 6.27
CA VAL A 118 0.41 6.36 7.66
C VAL A 118 -1.05 5.93 7.76
N THR A 119 -1.90 6.43 6.87
CA THR A 119 -3.33 6.08 6.83
C THR A 119 -3.55 4.63 6.44
N GLY A 120 -2.81 4.12 5.46
CA GLY A 120 -2.85 2.72 5.02
C GLY A 120 -2.40 1.74 6.10
N THR A 121 -1.40 2.11 6.91
CA THR A 121 -0.85 1.29 7.99
C THR A 121 -1.93 0.91 9.00
N ALA A 122 -2.81 1.82 9.40
CA ALA A 122 -3.88 1.54 10.38
C ALA A 122 -4.77 0.35 9.94
N SER A 123 -5.19 0.34 8.68
CA SER A 123 -5.97 -0.77 8.12
C SER A 123 -5.18 -2.08 8.08
N LYS A 124 -3.88 -2.03 7.77
CA LYS A 124 -3.02 -3.23 7.74
C LYS A 124 -2.79 -3.79 9.14
N VAL A 125 -2.57 -2.92 10.15
CA VAL A 125 -2.41 -3.34 11.55
C VAL A 125 -3.60 -4.17 12.00
N ARG A 126 -4.83 -3.68 11.76
CA ARG A 126 -6.05 -4.38 12.18
C ARG A 126 -6.20 -5.74 11.52
N LEU A 127 -5.93 -5.81 10.21
CA LEU A 127 -6.00 -7.07 9.44
C LEU A 127 -4.98 -8.10 9.95
N VAL A 128 -3.72 -7.68 10.13
CA VAL A 128 -2.63 -8.55 10.56
C VAL A 128 -2.80 -8.97 12.02
N ARG A 129 -3.28 -8.09 12.90
CA ARG A 129 -3.48 -8.38 14.33
C ARG A 129 -4.44 -9.55 14.56
N GLY A 130 -5.52 -9.65 13.78
CA GLY A 130 -6.44 -10.80 13.87
C GLY A 130 -5.73 -12.14 13.62
N GLN A 131 -4.81 -12.15 12.64
CA GLN A 131 -4.01 -13.34 12.32
C GLN A 131 -2.96 -13.63 13.39
N VAL A 132 -2.30 -12.60 13.91
CA VAL A 132 -1.30 -12.74 15.00
C VAL A 132 -1.94 -13.29 16.27
N LEU A 133 -3.15 -12.82 16.63
CA LEU A 133 -3.88 -13.32 17.79
C LEU A 133 -4.27 -14.80 17.62
N SER A 134 -4.72 -15.20 16.43
CA SER A 134 -5.02 -16.60 16.13
C SER A 134 -3.77 -17.48 16.19
N LEU A 135 -2.67 -17.07 15.54
CA LEU A 135 -1.40 -17.82 15.56
C LEU A 135 -0.77 -17.91 16.94
N ARG A 136 -1.03 -16.94 17.83
CA ARG A 136 -0.53 -16.95 19.20
C ARG A 136 -1.09 -18.10 20.03
N GLU A 137 -2.30 -18.56 19.72
CA GLU A 137 -3.01 -19.63 20.43
C GLU A 137 -2.74 -21.02 19.81
N GLU A 138 -1.91 -21.09 18.78
CA GLU A 138 -1.54 -22.35 18.13
C GLU A 138 -0.56 -23.20 18.94
N GLN A 139 -0.71 -24.53 18.83
CA GLN A 139 0.04 -25.52 19.61
C GLN A 139 1.56 -25.41 19.42
N PHE A 140 2.03 -25.05 18.21
CA PHE A 140 3.45 -24.89 17.94
C PHE A 140 4.06 -23.68 18.67
N VAL A 141 3.27 -22.62 18.92
CA VAL A 141 3.72 -21.45 19.69
C VAL A 141 3.79 -21.79 21.17
N GLU A 142 2.83 -22.55 21.70
CA GLU A 142 2.87 -23.04 23.08
C GLU A 142 4.06 -23.97 23.32
N ALA A 143 4.33 -24.90 22.40
CA ALA A 143 5.50 -25.78 22.46
C ALA A 143 6.82 -24.97 22.43
N ALA A 144 6.94 -23.97 21.55
CA ALA A 144 8.13 -23.13 21.48
C ALA A 144 8.37 -22.32 22.78
N ARG A 145 7.29 -21.86 23.44
CA ARG A 145 7.40 -21.22 24.77
C ARG A 145 7.80 -22.20 25.85
N ALA A 146 7.27 -23.42 25.84
CA ALA A 146 7.60 -24.46 26.83
C ALA A 146 9.09 -24.85 26.79
N ILE A 147 9.72 -24.78 25.60
CA ILE A 147 11.15 -25.03 25.40
C ILE A 147 12.02 -23.80 25.79
N GLY A 148 11.41 -22.68 26.16
CA GLY A 148 12.11 -21.46 26.58
C GLY A 148 12.66 -20.62 25.42
N ALA A 149 12.09 -20.74 24.21
CA ALA A 149 12.53 -19.93 23.09
C ALA A 149 12.28 -18.43 23.36
N PRO A 150 13.25 -17.54 23.04
CA PRO A 150 13.09 -16.12 23.29
C PRO A 150 12.00 -15.53 22.40
N VAL A 151 11.28 -14.54 22.95
CA VAL A 151 10.09 -13.90 22.37
C VAL A 151 10.30 -13.43 20.93
N TRP A 152 11.46 -12.82 20.64
CA TRP A 152 11.80 -12.34 19.29
C TRP A 152 11.89 -13.48 18.27
N ARG A 153 12.38 -14.67 18.66
CA ARG A 153 12.49 -15.84 17.78
C ARG A 153 11.11 -16.44 17.49
N ILE A 154 10.19 -16.40 18.45
CA ILE A 154 8.80 -16.82 18.24
C ILE A 154 8.12 -15.84 17.26
N LEU A 155 8.28 -14.54 17.49
CA LEU A 155 7.67 -13.49 16.65
C LEU A 155 8.16 -13.52 15.20
N PHE A 156 9.47 -13.45 14.98
CA PHE A 156 10.03 -13.29 13.63
C PHE A 156 10.19 -14.61 12.87
N LEU A 157 10.42 -15.73 13.56
CA LEU A 157 10.68 -17.01 12.91
C LEU A 157 9.43 -17.89 12.79
N HIS A 158 8.43 -17.71 13.66
CA HIS A 158 7.21 -18.53 13.67
C HIS A 158 5.98 -17.72 13.30
N ILE A 159 5.71 -16.59 13.95
CA ILE A 159 4.46 -15.84 13.74
C ILE A 159 4.49 -15.03 12.44
N ALA A 160 5.55 -14.25 12.19
CA ALA A 160 5.67 -13.39 11.01
C ALA A 160 5.55 -14.15 9.67
N PRO A 161 6.30 -15.23 9.40
CA PRO A 161 6.18 -15.96 8.13
C PRO A 161 4.82 -16.63 7.95
N ASN A 162 4.22 -17.17 9.02
CA ASN A 162 2.87 -17.75 8.95
C ASN A 162 1.80 -16.69 8.68
N THR A 163 1.95 -15.50 9.26
CA THR A 163 1.01 -14.40 9.02
C THR A 163 1.03 -13.95 7.56
N ILE A 164 2.22 -13.84 6.95
CA ILE A 164 2.36 -13.52 5.52
C ILE A 164 1.66 -14.59 4.66
N GLY A 165 1.88 -15.87 4.97
CA GLY A 165 1.22 -16.99 4.27
C GLY A 165 -0.31 -17.00 4.40
N ILE A 166 -0.86 -16.54 5.52
CA ILE A 166 -2.31 -16.44 5.69
C ILE A 166 -2.88 -15.20 4.99
N VAL A 167 -2.20 -14.06 5.07
CA VAL A 167 -2.64 -12.83 4.38
C VAL A 167 -2.66 -13.03 2.85
N LEU A 168 -1.65 -13.71 2.30
CA LEU A 168 -1.60 -14.04 0.88
C LEU A 168 -2.77 -14.96 0.46
N ARG A 169 -3.05 -16.01 1.25
CA ARG A 169 -4.18 -16.91 0.99
C ARG A 169 -5.55 -16.25 1.16
N ALA A 170 -5.70 -15.39 2.17
CA ALA A 170 -6.93 -14.65 2.38
C ALA A 170 -7.24 -13.71 1.20
N GLY A 171 -6.21 -13.05 0.66
CA GLY A 171 -6.36 -12.25 -0.57
C GLY A 171 -6.90 -13.05 -1.75
N ASP A 172 -6.46 -14.31 -1.90
CA ASP A 172 -6.91 -15.23 -2.94
C ASP A 172 -8.39 -15.63 -2.78
N ILE A 173 -8.84 -15.87 -1.54
CA ILE A 173 -10.25 -16.20 -1.24
C ILE A 173 -11.19 -15.04 -1.59
N TYR A 174 -10.78 -13.79 -1.34
CA TYR A 174 -11.56 -12.61 -1.72
C TYR A 174 -11.54 -12.35 -3.23
N ALA A 175 -10.47 -12.73 -3.93
CA ALA A 175 -10.42 -12.65 -5.39
C ALA A 175 -11.32 -13.70 -6.06
N GLY A 176 -11.41 -14.91 -5.50
CA GLY A 176 -12.22 -16.01 -6.05
C GLY A 176 -13.72 -15.97 -5.74
N HIS A 177 -14.17 -15.15 -4.77
CA HIS A 177 -15.61 -14.99 -4.46
C HIS A 177 -16.30 -13.87 -5.25
N GLY A 178 -15.57 -13.12 -6.07
CA GLY A 178 -16.13 -12.08 -6.96
C GLY A 178 -16.92 -12.63 -8.15
N ASP A 179 -16.80 -13.92 -8.44
CA ASP A 179 -17.34 -14.56 -9.66
C ASP A 179 -18.66 -15.32 -9.41
N SER A 180 -19.28 -15.17 -8.23
CA SER A 180 -20.48 -15.93 -7.80
C SER A 180 -21.74 -15.07 -7.61
N CYS A 181 -21.90 -14.00 -8.38
CA CYS A 181 -23.15 -13.24 -8.46
C CYS A 181 -23.55 -13.03 -9.92
#